data_AF-A0A6C0LLL3-F1
#
_entry.id   AF-A0A6C0LLL3-F1
#
_cell.length_a   1.000
_cell.length_b   1.000
_cell.length_c   1.000
_cell.angle_alpha   90.00
_cell.angle_beta   90.00
_cell.angle_gamma   90.00
#
_symmetry.space_group_name_H-M   'P 1'
#
loop_
_entity.id
_entity.type
_entity.pdbx_description
1 polymer ?
#
loop_
_entity_poly.entity_id
_entity_poly.type
_entity_poly.pdbx_seq_one_letter_code
_entity_poly.pdbx_strand_id
1 'polypeptide(L)' 'MEQKEIVYLNEDPGFDKIMEITGGYFTTLHLQDGGTIFLREDGEYTCKINKTATELFKINIYGRIVIINSSLHDSE' A
#
# COMPACT_ATOMS: atom_id res chain seq x y z
N MET A 1 0.39 18.15 -8.58
CA MET A 1 0.91 17.59 -7.32
C MET A 1 1.37 16.19 -7.61
N GLU A 2 2.65 15.87 -7.40
CA GLU A 2 3.14 14.50 -7.57
C GLU A 2 2.41 13.60 -6.58
N GLN A 3 1.60 12.70 -7.13
CA GLN A 3 0.75 11.79 -6.37
C GLN A 3 1.68 10.72 -5.80
N LYS A 4 1.95 10.77 -4.49
CA LYS A 4 2.80 9.78 -3.80
C LYS A 4 2.19 8.40 -4.01
N GLU A 5 2.94 7.50 -4.67
CA GLU A 5 2.49 6.15 -5.05
C GLU A 5 2.34 5.19 -3.86
N ILE A 6 2.95 5.51 -2.71
CA ILE A 6 2.85 4.73 -1.47
C ILE A 6 2.65 5.67 -0.28
N VAL A 7 1.66 5.35 0.56
CA VAL A 7 1.42 6.02 1.84
C VAL A 7 1.73 5.04 2.97
N TYR A 8 2.62 5.42 3.86
CA TYR A 8 2.93 4.69 5.09
C TYR A 8 2.17 5.32 6.25
N LEU A 9 1.51 4.49 7.05
CA LEU A 9 0.80 4.91 8.26
C LEU A 9 1.25 4.07 9.44
N ASN A 10 1.29 4.69 10.62
CA ASN A 10 1.66 4.01 11.89
C ASN A 10 0.45 3.40 12.59
N GLU A 11 -0.75 3.89 12.28
CA GLU A 11 -2.02 3.46 12.86
C GLU A 11 -3.06 3.27 11.76
N ASP A 12 -4.03 2.38 11.99
CA ASP A 12 -5.16 2.17 11.09
C ASP A 12 -6.08 3.41 11.10
N PRO A 13 -6.17 4.18 10.00
CA PRO A 13 -6.98 5.39 9.95
C PRO A 13 -8.47 5.09 9.74
N GLY A 14 -8.85 3.81 9.63
CA GLY A 14 -10.19 3.35 9.32
C GLY A 14 -10.48 3.27 7.83
N PHE A 15 -11.53 2.50 7.51
CA PHE A 15 -11.92 2.12 6.15
C PHE A 15 -12.08 3.31 5.19
N ASP A 16 -12.84 4.34 5.59
CA ASP A 16 -13.15 5.48 4.72
C ASP A 16 -11.88 6.23 4.29
N LYS A 17 -10.92 6.35 5.20
CA LYS A 17 -9.67 7.05 4.92
C LYS A 17 -8.76 6.22 4.01
N ILE A 18 -8.70 4.91 4.21
CA ILE A 18 -7.98 3.99 3.31
C ILE A 18 -8.58 4.04 1.90
N MET A 19 -9.92 4.05 1.78
CA MET A 19 -10.61 4.15 0.50
C MET A 19 -10.34 5.48 -0.22
N GLU A 20 -10.27 6.59 0.52
CA GLU A 20 -9.88 7.90 -0.03
C GLU A 20 -8.45 7.87 -0.60
N ILE A 21 -7.51 7.30 0.15
CA ILE A 21 -6.08 7.25 -0.22
C ILE A 21 -5.86 6.34 -1.44
N THR A 22 -6.44 5.14 -1.40
CA THR A 22 -6.37 4.16 -2.50
C THR A 22 -7.19 4.62 -3.71
N GLY A 23 -8.18 5.48 -3.50
CA GLY A 23 -9.04 6.06 -4.52
C GLY A 23 -10.14 5.11 -5.01
N GLY A 24 -10.51 4.09 -4.23
CA GLY A 24 -11.53 3.11 -4.59
C GLY A 24 -11.50 1.87 -3.68
N TYR A 25 -12.23 0.83 -4.05
CA TYR A 25 -12.16 -0.47 -3.37
C TYR A 25 -10.74 -1.07 -3.45
N PHE A 26 -10.36 -1.80 -2.42
CA PHE A 26 -9.02 -2.37 -2.26
C PHE A 26 -9.06 -3.80 -1.73
N THR A 27 -8.01 -4.54 -2.05
CA THR A 27 -7.65 -5.85 -1.51
C THR A 27 -6.72 -5.65 -0.31
N THR A 28 -6.90 -6.46 0.74
CA THR A 28 -6.06 -6.44 1.94
C THR A 28 -5.09 -7.62 1.92
N LEU A 29 -3.80 -7.37 2.11
CA LEU A 29 -2.76 -8.40 2.25
C LEU A 29 -2.08 -8.27 3.62
N HIS A 30 -1.99 -9.37 4.36
CA HIS A 30 -1.26 -9.42 5.63
C HIS A 30 0.16 -9.92 5.41
N LEU A 31 1.13 -9.19 5.96
CA LEU A 31 2.55 -9.52 5.89
C LEU A 31 2.97 -10.39 7.08
N GLN A 32 4.04 -11.15 6.88
CA GLN A 32 4.58 -12.06 7.91
C GLN A 32 5.15 -11.32 9.13
N ASP A 33 5.54 -10.06 8.96
CA ASP A 33 6.07 -9.18 10.02
C ASP A 33 4.97 -8.40 10.77
N GLY A 34 3.69 -8.71 10.51
CA GLY A 34 2.55 -8.05 11.14
C GLY A 34 2.05 -6.80 10.41
N GLY A 35 2.72 -6.37 9.33
CA GLY A 35 2.23 -5.28 8.48
C GLY A 35 0.97 -5.65 7.70
N THR A 36 0.20 -4.64 7.29
CA THR A 36 -0.97 -4.80 6.41
C THR A 36 -0.86 -3.87 5.22
N ILE A 37 -1.11 -4.42 4.03
CA ILE A 37 -1.15 -3.69 2.77
C ILE A 37 -2.59 -3.57 2.30
N PHE A 38 -3.00 -2.35 1.96
CA PHE A 38 -4.24 -2.09 1.23
C PHE A 38 -3.88 -1.70 -0.20
N LEU A 39 -4.19 -2.60 -1.12
CA LEU A 39 -3.86 -2.50 -2.53
C LEU A 39 -5.14 -2.32 -3.33
N ARG A 40 -5.27 -1.22 -4.06
CA ARG A 40 -6.29 -1.15 -5.11
C ARG A 40 -5.77 -1.86 -6.35
N GLU A 41 -6.27 -3.06 -6.58
CA GLU A 41 -6.05 -3.82 -7.81
C GLU A 41 -6.98 -3.27 -8.91
N ASP A 42 -6.57 -2.20 -9.58
CA ASP A 42 -7.11 -1.99 -10.92
C ASP A 42 -6.27 -2.87 -11.86
N GLY A 43 -6.92 -3.84 -12.52
CA GLY A 43 -6.26 -4.93 -13.27
C GLY A 43 -5.04 -4.50 -14.10
N GLU A 44 -4.10 -5.44 -14.27
CA GLU A 44 -2.77 -5.28 -14.90
C GLU A 44 -2.70 -4.39 -16.16
N TYR A 45 -3.80 -4.20 -16.87
CA TYR A 45 -3.86 -3.45 -18.13
C TYR A 45 -4.19 -1.95 -17.99
N THR A 46 -4.61 -1.46 -16.82
CA THR A 46 -4.97 -0.04 -16.63
C THR A 46 -4.09 0.70 -15.62
N CYS A 47 -3.33 -0.01 -14.80
CA CYS A 47 -2.51 0.58 -13.75
C CYS A 47 -1.02 0.66 -14.13
N LYS A 48 -0.36 1.74 -13.71
CA LYS A 48 1.11 1.85 -13.83
C LYS A 48 1.79 0.93 -12.82
N ILE A 49 2.95 0.39 -13.20
CA ILE A 49 3.82 -0.36 -12.29
C ILE A 49 4.28 0.57 -11.16
N ASN A 50 4.01 0.15 -9.93
CA ASN A 50 4.53 0.78 -8.72
C ASN A 50 5.96 0.27 -8.49
N LYS A 51 6.94 1.06 -8.93
CA LYS A 51 8.36 0.67 -8.89
C LYS A 51 8.85 0.46 -7.45
N THR A 52 8.46 1.34 -6.54
CA THR A 52 8.87 1.26 -5.14
C THR A 52 8.34 -0.01 -4.46
N ALA A 53 7.08 -0.37 -4.69
CA ALA A 53 6.51 -1.61 -4.17
C ALA A 53 7.16 -2.85 -4.81
N THR A 54 7.38 -2.80 -6.12
CA THR A 54 8.06 -3.87 -6.85
C THR A 54 9.47 -4.13 -6.30
N GLU A 55 10.20 -3.07 -5.95
CA GLU A 55 11.51 -3.17 -5.31
C GLU A 55 11.46 -3.76 -3.89
N LEU A 56 10.43 -3.44 -3.12
CA LEU A 56 10.21 -3.96 -1.77
C LEU A 56 9.83 -5.45 -1.78
N PHE A 57 8.90 -5.86 -2.64
CA PHE A 57 8.32 -7.21 -2.64
C PHE A 57 8.93 -8.16 -3.67
N LYS A 58 9.82 -7.67 -4.55
CA LYS A 58 10.48 -8.45 -5.62
C LYS A 58 9.52 -9.12 -6.62
N ILE A 59 8.31 -8.59 -6.74
CA ILE A 59 7.28 -8.98 -7.72
C ILE A 59 6.70 -7.73 -8.37
N ASN A 60 6.26 -7.78 -9.62
CA ASN A 60 5.63 -6.63 -10.28
C ASN A 60 4.30 -6.30 -9.60
N ILE A 61 4.17 -5.10 -9.05
CA ILE A 61 2.92 -4.62 -8.45
C ILE A 61 2.41 -3.42 -9.25
N TYR A 62 1.15 -3.47 -9.64
CA TYR A 62 0.46 -2.41 -10.39
C TYR A 62 -0.52 -1.70 -9.45
N GLY A 63 -0.53 -0.36 -9.44
CA GLY A 63 -1.52 0.44 -8.69
C GLY A 63 -1.01 1.14 -7.42
N ARG A 64 -1.96 1.67 -6.64
CA ARG A 64 -1.69 2.47 -5.42
C ARG A 64 -1.72 1.60 -4.18
N ILE A 65 -0.81 1.88 -3.25
CA ILE A 65 -0.59 1.04 -2.08
C ILE A 65 -0.57 1.89 -0.81
N VAL A 66 -1.29 1.43 0.20
CA VAL A 66 -1.11 1.89 1.59
C VAL A 66 -0.48 0.76 2.37
N ILE A 67 0.60 1.04 3.08
CA ILE A 67 1.26 0.09 3.97
C ILE A 67 1.10 0.61 5.39
N ILE A 68 0.52 -0.21 6.25
CA ILE A 68 0.48 0.05 7.69
C ILE A 68 1.45 -0.93 8.33
N ASN A 69 2.50 -0.41 8.95
CA ASN A 69 3.53 -1.22 9.57
C ASN A 69 3.51 -1.02 11.09
N SER A 70 3.31 -2.09 11.87
CA SER A 70 3.30 -1.98 13.34
C SER A 70 4.71 -2.00 13.95
N SER A 71 5.77 -2.17 13.14
CA SER A 71 7.16 -2.38 13.58
C SER A 71 8.15 -1.31 13.13
N LEU A 72 7.69 -0.12 12.69
CA LEU A 72 8.56 1.06 12.58
C LEU A 72 8.94 1.68 13.94
N HIS A 73 8.52 1.07 15.05
CA HIS A 73 9.15 1.22 16.36
C HIS A 73 10.06 0.01 16.59
N ASP A 74 11.35 0.15 16.25
CA ASP A 74 12.52 -0.40 16.99
C ASP A 74 13.78 -0.37 16.11
N SER A 75 14.15 0.82 15.65
CA SER A 75 15.55 1.07 15.26
C SER A 75 15.89 2.53 15.59
N GLU A 76 16.15 2.76 16.88
CA GLU A 76 17.14 3.74 17.35
C GLU A 76 18.57 3.19 17.15
#